data_AF-A0A3D8HBS5-F1
#
_entry.id   AF-A0A3D8HBS5-F1
#
_cell.length_a   1.000
_cell.length_b   1.000
_cell.length_c   1.000
_cell.angle_alpha   90.00
_cell.angle_beta   90.00
_cell.angle_gamma   90.00
#
_symmetry.space_group_name_H-M   'P 1'
#
loop_
_entity.id
_entity.type
_entity.pdbx_description
1 polymer ?
#
loop_
_entity_poly.entity_id
_entity_poly.type
_entity_poly.pdbx_seq_one_letter_code
_entity_poly.pdbx_strand_id
1 'polypeptide(L)'
;MIKIGDNEYILKYTVRALFIYERITGLSFSPDKLINEYTLMYAILIANNNNFNLMFEDFISLCDENPGIFLEFRRWLLDTLKRLSLFQTENQDQDPDDKKKG
;
A
#
# COMPACT_ATOMS: atom_id res chain seq x y z
N MET A 1 1.39 -11.43 1.92
CA MET A 1 0.03 -11.80 1.52
C MET A 1 -0.88 -11.52 2.71
N ILE A 2 -2.19 -11.45 2.51
CA ILE A 2 -3.19 -11.25 3.57
C ILE A 2 -4.37 -12.18 3.31
N LYS A 3 -4.96 -12.74 4.38
CA LYS A 3 -6.16 -13.56 4.28
C LYS A 3 -7.42 -12.72 4.51
N ILE A 4 -8.37 -12.78 3.58
CA ILE A 4 -9.66 -12.07 3.66
C ILE A 4 -10.76 -13.05 3.26
N GLY A 5 -11.62 -13.40 4.22
CA GLY A 5 -12.52 -14.55 4.09
C GLY A 5 -11.72 -15.85 3.87
N ASP A 6 -12.11 -16.62 2.86
CA ASP A 6 -11.45 -17.88 2.49
C ASP A 6 -10.30 -17.72 1.48
N ASN A 7 -10.02 -16.49 1.04
CA ASN A 7 -9.04 -16.22 -0.01
C ASN A 7 -7.77 -15.56 0.54
N GLU A 8 -6.64 -15.81 -0.12
CA GLU A 8 -5.37 -15.13 0.13
C GLU A 8 -5.07 -14.15 -1.00
N TYR A 9 -4.66 -12.94 -0.61
CA TYR A 9 -4.37 -11.85 -1.53
C TYR A 9 -2.95 -11.32 -1.38
N ILE A 10 -2.38 -10.90 -2.51
CA ILE A 10 -1.06 -10.30 -2.59
C ILE A 10 -1.16 -8.83 -2.18
N LEU A 11 -0.31 -8.44 -1.23
CA LEU A 11 -0.07 -7.04 -0.87
C LEU A 11 1.22 -6.57 -1.52
N LYS A 12 1.11 -5.61 -2.44
CA LYS A 12 2.26 -4.94 -3.05
C LYS A 12 1.96 -3.47 -3.28
N TYR A 13 2.77 -2.61 -2.69
CA TYR A 13 2.67 -1.16 -2.87
C TYR A 13 3.24 -0.81 -4.25
N THR A 14 2.35 -0.53 -5.21
CA THR A 14 2.72 -0.26 -6.61
C THR A 14 2.15 1.07 -7.07
N VAL A 15 2.78 1.67 -8.08
CA VAL A 15 2.24 2.86 -8.76
C VAL A 15 0.84 2.60 -9.31
N ARG A 16 0.57 1.37 -9.79
CA ARG A 16 -0.78 0.98 -10.26
C ARG A 16 -1.83 1.08 -9.14
N ALA A 17 -1.49 0.63 -7.92
CA ALA A 17 -2.39 0.77 -6.77
C ALA A 17 -2.66 2.24 -6.44
N LEU A 18 -1.65 3.11 -6.52
CA LEU A 18 -1.81 4.55 -6.32
C LEU A 18 -2.70 5.19 -7.39
N PHE A 19 -2.54 4.81 -8.66
CA PHE A 19 -3.43 5.30 -9.72
C PHE A 19 -4.88 4.82 -9.55
N ILE A 20 -5.10 3.59 -9.07
CA ILE A 20 -6.45 3.10 -8.76
C ILE A 20 -7.04 3.89 -7.60
N TYR A 21 -6.26 4.15 -6.55
CA TYR A 21 -6.67 5.00 -5.43
C TYR A 21 -7.08 6.40 -5.91
N GLU A 22 -6.25 7.06 -6.73
CA GLU A 22 -6.52 8.38 -7.29
C GLU A 22 -7.76 8.38 -8.18
N ARG A 23 -7.99 7.30 -8.95
CA ARG A 23 -9.20 7.16 -9.76
C ARG A 23 -10.47 7.00 -8.93
N ILE A 24 -10.39 6.35 -7.77
CA ILE A 24 -11.53 6.17 -6.87
C ILE A 24 -11.85 7.48 -6.14
N THR A 25 -10.82 8.20 -5.67
CA THR A 25 -10.98 9.33 -4.74
C THR A 25 -10.89 10.71 -5.39
N GLY A 26 -10.27 10.81 -6.57
CA GLY A 26 -9.90 12.07 -7.21
C GLY A 26 -8.69 12.76 -6.57
N LEU A 27 -8.01 12.12 -5.61
CA LEU A 27 -6.94 12.72 -4.80
C LEU A 27 -5.76 11.76 -4.64
N SER A 28 -4.55 12.30 -4.51
CA SER A 28 -3.37 11.51 -4.15
C SER A 28 -3.51 10.93 -2.74
N PHE A 29 -2.87 9.79 -2.51
CA PHE A 29 -2.97 9.09 -1.23
C PHE A 29 -2.38 9.91 -0.06
N SER A 30 -3.15 9.97 1.02
CA SER A 30 -2.75 10.54 2.31
C SER A 30 -3.35 9.69 3.44
N PRO A 31 -2.57 9.27 4.46
CA PRO A 31 -3.04 8.44 5.57
C PRO A 31 -3.73 9.27 6.69
N ASP A 32 -4.34 10.40 6.36
CA ASP A 32 -4.98 11.32 7.33
C ASP A 32 -6.37 10.85 7.80
N LYS A 33 -7.02 9.98 7.01
CA LYS A 33 -8.37 9.47 7.31
C LYS A 33 -8.42 7.96 7.17
N LEU A 34 -9.24 7.33 8.01
CA LEU A 34 -9.45 5.89 8.00
C LEU A 34 -9.93 5.39 6.62
N ILE A 35 -10.86 6.12 5.99
CA ILE A 35 -11.36 5.78 4.65
C ILE A 35 -10.24 5.77 3.59
N ASN A 36 -9.22 6.61 3.75
CA ASN A 36 -8.08 6.64 2.82
C ASN A 36 -7.24 5.37 2.98
N GLU A 37 -7.00 4.91 4.22
CA GLU A 37 -6.28 3.67 4.48
C GLU A 37 -7.03 2.44 3.91
N TYR A 38 -8.35 2.35 4.13
CA TYR A 38 -9.18 1.28 3.55
C TYR A 38 -9.27 1.35 2.02
N THR A 39 -9.41 2.55 1.46
CA THR A 39 -9.46 2.72 0.00
C THR A 39 -8.12 2.36 -0.63
N LEU A 40 -6.99 2.67 0.02
CA LEU A 40 -5.68 2.23 -0.42
C LEU A 40 -5.55 0.71 -0.36
N MET A 41 -6.00 0.08 0.73
CA MET A 41 -6.01 -1.37 0.86
C MET A 41 -6.78 -2.01 -0.31
N TYR A 42 -7.99 -1.54 -0.56
CA TYR A 42 -8.83 -1.99 -1.67
C TYR A 42 -8.17 -1.79 -3.04
N ALA A 43 -7.55 -0.63 -3.28
CA ALA A 43 -6.82 -0.35 -4.51
C ALA A 43 -5.61 -1.28 -4.71
N ILE A 44 -4.89 -1.64 -3.63
CA ILE A 44 -3.80 -2.62 -3.66
C ILE A 44 -4.32 -4.01 -4.02
N LEU A 45 -5.48 -4.40 -3.48
CA LEU A 45 -6.09 -5.69 -3.80
C LEU A 45 -6.43 -5.77 -5.29
N ILE A 46 -7.11 -4.76 -5.85
CA ILE A 46 -7.42 -4.67 -7.28
C ILE A 46 -6.14 -4.70 -8.14
N ALA A 47 -5.12 -3.93 -7.76
CA ALA A 47 -3.94 -3.74 -8.59
C ALA A 47 -3.08 -5.00 -8.77
N ASN A 48 -3.13 -5.91 -7.80
CA ASN A 48 -2.17 -7.00 -7.66
C ASN A 48 -2.81 -8.40 -7.69
N ASN A 49 -4.14 -8.49 -7.74
CA ASN A 49 -4.86 -9.77 -7.69
C ASN A 49 -5.89 -9.82 -8.81
N ASN A 50 -5.59 -10.51 -9.89
CA ASN A 50 -6.46 -10.60 -11.07
C ASN A 50 -7.84 -11.22 -10.76
N ASN A 51 -7.93 -12.01 -9.69
CA ASN A 51 -9.15 -12.68 -9.24
C ASN A 51 -9.94 -11.86 -8.20
N PHE A 52 -9.46 -10.67 -7.82
CA PHE A 52 -10.18 -9.83 -6.87
C PHE A 52 -11.38 -9.18 -7.55
N ASN A 53 -12.57 -9.55 -7.09
CA ASN A 53 -13.85 -9.15 -7.67
C ASN A 53 -14.88 -8.67 -6.63
N LEU A 54 -14.44 -8.46 -5.38
CA LEU A 54 -15.31 -7.93 -4.33
C LEU A 54 -15.63 -6.47 -4.61
N MET A 55 -16.88 -6.07 -4.39
CA MET A 55 -17.24 -4.66 -4.32
C MET A 55 -16.68 -4.05 -3.03
N PHE A 56 -16.55 -2.72 -2.99
CA PHE A 56 -16.02 -2.04 -1.82
C PHE A 56 -16.84 -2.34 -0.56
N GLU A 57 -18.17 -2.35 -0.64
CA GLU A 57 -19.05 -2.68 0.49
C GLU A 57 -18.88 -4.12 1.01
N ASP A 58 -18.73 -5.10 0.10
CA ASP A 58 -18.48 -6.50 0.48
C ASP A 58 -17.11 -6.64 1.17
N PHE A 59 -16.11 -5.93 0.66
CA PHE A 59 -14.78 -5.87 1.25
C PHE A 59 -14.81 -5.25 2.66
N ILE A 60 -15.55 -4.15 2.86
CA ILE A 60 -15.71 -3.53 4.19
C ILE A 60 -16.45 -4.46 5.14
N SER A 61 -17.50 -5.15 4.67
CA SER A 61 -18.24 -6.13 5.48
C SER A 61 -17.32 -7.23 6.03
N LEU A 62 -16.40 -7.76 5.21
CA LEU A 62 -15.40 -8.73 5.65
C LEU A 62 -14.39 -8.14 6.66
N CYS A 63 -14.09 -6.85 6.57
CA CYS A 63 -13.23 -6.15 7.54
C CYS A 63 -13.95 -5.90 8.86
N ASP A 64 -15.26 -5.64 8.84
CA ASP A 64 -16.08 -5.50 10.06
C ASP A 64 -16.22 -6.84 10.79
N GLU A 65 -16.38 -7.95 10.05
CA GLU A 65 -16.40 -9.31 10.60
C GLU A 65 -15.06 -9.70 11.23
N ASN A 66 -13.95 -9.24 10.66
CA ASN A 66 -12.61 -9.48 11.18
C ASN A 66 -11.73 -8.22 11.14
N PRO A 67 -11.74 -7.41 12.23
CA PRO A 67 -10.91 -6.21 12.34
C PRO A 67 -9.40 -6.47 12.24
N GLY A 68 -8.96 -7.71 12.47
CA GLY A 68 -7.55 -8.12 12.34
C GLY A 68 -7.00 -7.94 10.93
N ILE A 69 -7.87 -7.99 9.90
CA ILE A 69 -7.50 -7.76 8.50
C ILE A 69 -6.88 -6.37 8.34
N PHE A 70 -7.56 -5.34 8.85
CA PHE A 70 -7.06 -3.97 8.72
C PHE A 70 -5.80 -3.74 9.55
N LEU A 71 -5.73 -4.32 10.75
CA LEU A 71 -4.53 -4.21 11.61
C LEU A 71 -3.30 -4.85 10.95
N GLU A 72 -3.47 -6.02 10.34
CA GLU A 72 -2.40 -6.69 9.60
C GLU A 72 -1.95 -5.86 8.39
N PHE A 73 -2.91 -5.36 7.60
CA PHE A 73 -2.63 -4.48 6.47
C PHE A 73 -1.87 -3.22 6.92
N ARG A 74 -2.31 -2.55 7.99
CA ARG A 74 -1.70 -1.31 8.48
C ARG A 74 -0.27 -1.54 8.94
N ARG A 75 0.01 -2.64 9.64
CA ARG A 75 1.37 -3.03 9.99
C ARG A 75 2.24 -3.24 8.74
N TRP A 76 1.73 -3.98 7.76
CA TRP A 76 2.42 -4.19 6.49
C TRP A 76 2.68 -2.88 5.73
N LEU A 77 1.72 -1.96 5.74
CA LEU A 77 1.82 -0.66 5.07
C LEU A 77 2.90 0.19 5.71
N LEU A 78 2.91 0.31 7.04
CA LEU A 78 3.93 1.07 7.77
C LEU A 78 5.34 0.52 7.52
N ASP A 79 5.51 -0.81 7.57
CA ASP A 79 6.79 -1.44 7.25
C ASP A 79 7.23 -1.20 5.81
N THR A 80 6.27 -1.17 4.88
CA THR A 80 6.54 -0.90 3.46
C THR A 80 6.95 0.54 3.22
N LEU A 81 6.24 1.51 3.80
CA LEU A 81 6.60 2.93 3.71
C LEU A 81 7.96 3.21 4.36
N LYS A 82 8.25 2.59 5.51
CA LYS A 82 9.56 2.69 6.15
C LYS A 82 10.68 2.16 5.25
N ARG A 83 10.50 1.01 4.59
CA ARG A 83 11.48 0.51 3.61
C ARG A 83 11.67 1.49 2.46
N LEU A 84 10.58 2.01 1.90
CA LEU A 84 10.65 2.98 0.79
C LEU A 84 11.38 4.28 1.18
N SER A 85 11.16 4.78 2.40
CA SER A 85 11.89 5.97 2.88
C SER A 85 13.37 5.69 3.12
N LEU A 86 13.74 4.49 3.59
CA LEU A 86 15.14 4.07 3.74
C LEU A 86 15.84 3.97 2.37
N PHE A 87 15.17 3.43 1.36
CA PHE A 87 15.69 3.44 -0.01
C PHE A 87 15.92 4.86 -0.56
N GLN A 88 15.12 5.85 -0.13
CA GLN A 88 15.36 7.24 -0.53
C GLN A 88 16.56 7.88 0.17
N THR A 89 16.93 7.40 1.38
CA THR A 89 18.08 7.91 2.14
C THR A 89 19.39 7.24 1.72
N GLU A 90 19.39 5.92 1.47
CA GLU A 90 20.60 5.19 1.04
C GLU A 90 21.11 5.60 -0.36
N ASN A 91 20.25 6.11 -1.23
CA ASN A 91 20.64 6.63 -2.55
C ASN A 91 21.21 8.07 -2.54
N GLN A 92 21.27 8.74 -1.38
CA GLN A 92 21.85 10.08 -1.24
C GLN A 92 23.30 10.09 -0.72
N ASP A 93 23.84 8.94 -0.27
CA ASP A 93 25.18 8.83 0.31
C ASP A 93 26.26 8.32 -0.69
N GLN A 94 26.03 8.42 -2.01
CA GLN A 94 27.09 8.19 -3.01
C GLN A 94 27.60 9.50 -3.65
N ASP A 95 28.61 10.04 -2.95
CA ASP A 95 29.86 10.67 -3.40
C ASP A 95 29.91 12.16 -3.81
N PRO A 96 30.74 12.96 -3.10
CA PRO A 96 31.53 13.99 -3.76
C PRO A 96 32.99 14.06 -3.26
N ASP A 97 33.87 13.10 -3.56
CA ASP A 97 35.33 13.36 -3.43
C ASP A 97 36.28 12.68 -4.44
N ASP A 98 35.83 12.39 -5.68
CA ASP A 98 36.74 12.04 -6.78
C ASP A 98 37.17 13.25 -7.65
N LYS A 99 37.42 14.41 -7.04
CA LYS A 99 38.01 15.58 -7.71
C LYS A 99 38.94 16.41 -6.82
N LYS A 100 40.06 15.86 -6.36
CA LYS A 100 41.30 16.64 -6.23
C LYS A 100 42.50 15.89 -6.80
N LYS A 101 42.68 16.14 -8.09
CA LYS A 101 43.89 15.94 -8.89
C LYS A 101 45.16 16.37 -8.14
N GLY A 102 46.22 15.59 -8.32
CA GLY A 102 47.60 16.06 -8.24
C GLY A 102 48.03 16.86 -9.48
#